data_AF-L7E835-F1
#
_entry.id   AF-L7E835-F1
#
_cell.length_a   1.000
_cell.length_b   1.000
_cell.length_c   1.000
_cell.angle_alpha   90.00
_cell.angle_beta   90.00
_cell.angle_gamma   90.00
#
_symmetry.space_group_name_H-M   'P 1'
#
loop_
_entity.id
_entity.type
_entity.pdbx_description
1 polymer ?
#
loop_
_entity_poly.entity_id
_entity_poly.type
_entity_poly.pdbx_seq_one_letter_code
_entity_poly.pdbx_strand_id
1 'polypeptide(L)' 'MNGQRKRGRVNVMGALRYNDKKRVCFMIKKGNSETFHEQLKKLHEEIRQEWINLGNLPEDFREK' A
#
# COMPACT_ATOMS: atom_id res chain seq x y z
N MET A 1 20.91 27.69 -15.65
CA MET A 1 20.37 26.41 -15.12
C MET A 1 19.40 25.84 -16.13
N ASN A 2 19.85 24.92 -17.00
CA ASN A 2 18.94 24.29 -17.96
C ASN A 2 18.10 23.24 -17.23
N GLY A 3 16.82 23.53 -17.01
CA GLY A 3 15.83 22.70 -16.31
C GLY A 3 15.45 21.44 -17.10
N GLN A 4 16.41 20.59 -17.42
CA GLN A 4 16.15 19.28 -18.02
C GLN A 4 15.56 18.34 -16.95
N ARG A 5 14.24 18.17 -16.93
CA ARG A 5 13.58 17.12 -16.14
C ARG A 5 14.01 15.75 -16.69
N LYS A 6 14.86 15.01 -15.98
CA LYS A 6 15.15 13.62 -16.29
C LYS A 6 13.85 12.81 -16.25
N ARG A 7 13.49 12.15 -17.36
CA ARG A 7 12.37 11.18 -17.42
C ARG A 7 12.76 9.90 -16.68
N GLY A 8 12.76 9.95 -15.34
CA GLY A 8 12.88 8.76 -14.51
C GLY A 8 11.66 7.87 -14.67
N ARG A 9 11.86 6.54 -14.66
CA ARG A 9 10.78 5.57 -14.52
C ARG A 9 10.54 5.33 -13.03
N VAL A 10 9.28 5.36 -12.61
CA VAL A 10 8.87 5.01 -11.24
C VAL A 10 7.99 3.78 -11.34
N ASN A 11 8.27 2.78 -10.51
CA ASN A 11 7.42 1.61 -10.39
C ASN A 11 6.51 1.80 -9.18
N VAL A 12 5.22 1.48 -9.35
CA VAL A 12 4.20 1.61 -8.31
C VAL A 12 3.46 0.29 -8.21
N MET A 13 3.15 -0.11 -6.98
CA MET A 13 2.28 -1.22 -6.67
C MET A 13 1.12 -0.71 -5.84
N GLY A 14 -0.11 -0.98 -6.25
CA GLY A 14 -1.29 -0.43 -5.59
C GLY A 14 -2.39 -1.45 -5.38
N ALA A 15 -3.25 -1.13 -4.41
CA ALA A 15 -4.48 -1.84 -4.11
C ALA A 15 -5.67 -0.90 -4.30
N LEU A 16 -6.76 -1.42 -4.86
CA LEU A 16 -8.04 -0.73 -5.00
C LEU A 16 -9.09 -1.52 -4.22
N ARG A 17 -9.68 -0.91 -3.21
CA ARG A 17 -10.78 -1.52 -2.48
C ARG A 17 -12.07 -1.38 -3.29
N TYR A 18 -12.73 -2.50 -3.57
CA TYR A 18 -13.87 -2.51 -4.47
C TYR A 18 -15.06 -1.70 -3.96
N ASN A 19 -15.31 -1.74 -2.64
CA ASN A 19 -16.49 -1.18 -1.99
C ASN A 19 -16.53 0.36 -2.03
N ASP A 20 -15.43 1.01 -1.63
CA ASP A 20 -15.34 2.48 -1.45
C ASP A 20 -14.38 3.14 -2.47
N LYS A 21 -13.78 2.35 -3.37
CA LYS A 21 -12.76 2.78 -4.33
C LYS A 21 -11.51 3.39 -3.68
N LYS A 22 -11.25 3.12 -2.39
CA LYS A 22 -10.04 3.57 -1.69
C LYS A 22 -8.81 2.99 -2.36
N ARG A 23 -7.80 3.83 -2.57
CA ARG A 23 -6.55 3.48 -3.25
C ARG A 23 -5.39 3.57 -2.28
N VAL A 24 -4.57 2.54 -2.24
CA VAL A 24 -3.28 2.55 -1.53
C VAL A 24 -2.20 2.26 -2.55
N CYS A 25 -1.18 3.12 -2.62
CA CYS A 25 -0.10 3.01 -3.61
C CYS A 25 1.25 3.06 -2.92
N PHE A 26 2.10 2.08 -3.23
CA PHE A 26 3.46 1.95 -2.74
C PHE A 26 4.45 2.19 -3.89
N MET A 27 5.41 3.08 -3.69
CA MET A 27 6.54 3.22 -4.60
C MET A 27 7.48 2.04 -4.41
N ILE A 28 7.85 1.35 -5.48
CA ILE A 28 8.73 0.20 -5.45
C ILE A 28 9.93 0.42 -6.38
N LYS A 29 11.06 -0.21 -6.06
CA LYS A 29 12.24 -0.15 -6.94
C LYS A 29 12.07 -1.07 -8.15
N LYS A 30 11.53 -2.27 -7.94
CA LYS A 30 11.30 -3.31 -8.97
C LYS A 30 10.07 -4.13 -8.58
N GLY A 31 9.30 -4.60 -9.55
CA GLY A 31 8.23 -5.58 -9.32
C GLY A 31 8.76 -7.01 -9.32
N ASN A 32 8.68 -7.69 -8.19
CA ASN A 32 8.98 -9.11 -8.02
C ASN A 32 8.15 -9.69 -6.85
N SER A 33 8.25 -11.00 -6.62
CA SER A 33 7.51 -11.69 -5.56
C SER A 33 7.82 -11.15 -4.15
N GLU A 34 9.08 -10.83 -3.89
CA GLU A 34 9.54 -10.30 -2.60
C GLU A 34 8.94 -8.92 -2.30
N THR A 35 9.10 -7.97 -3.22
CA THR A 35 8.52 -6.62 -3.08
C THR A 35 7.00 -6.65 -3.02
N PHE A 36 6.35 -7.59 -3.71
CA PHE A 36 4.92 -7.83 -3.62
C PHE A 36 4.51 -8.27 -2.21
N HIS A 37 5.19 -9.27 -1.66
CA HIS A 37 4.91 -9.76 -0.31
C HIS A 37 5.13 -8.68 0.77
N GLU A 38 6.18 -7.86 0.64
CA GLU A 38 6.41 -6.71 1.52
C GLU A 38 5.27 -5.69 1.44
N GLN A 39 4.80 -5.36 0.23
CA GLN A 39 3.70 -4.41 0.06
C GLN A 39 2.37 -4.98 0.59
N LEU A 40 2.15 -6.29 0.49
CA LEU A 40 1.00 -6.96 1.12
C LEU A 40 1.00 -6.82 2.64
N LYS A 41 2.16 -7.00 3.30
CA LYS A 41 2.27 -6.78 4.75
C LYS A 41 1.94 -5.35 5.16
N LYS A 42 2.44 -4.37 4.40
CA LYS A 42 2.11 -2.96 4.64
C LYS A 42 0.63 -2.68 4.43
N LEU A 43 0.04 -3.21 3.35
CA LEU A 43 -1.39 -3.08 3.09
C LEU A 43 -2.24 -3.68 4.23
N HIS A 44 -1.85 -4.85 4.74
CA HIS A 44 -2.52 -5.47 5.87
C HIS A 44 -2.48 -4.57 7.11
N GLU A 45 -1.31 -4.00 7.42
CA GLU A 45 -1.17 -3.08 8.55
C GLU A 45 -1.99 -1.79 8.36
N GLU A 46 -2.02 -1.23 7.15
CA GLU A 46 -2.88 -0.06 6.83
C GLU A 46 -4.37 -0.36 7.09
N ILE A 47 -4.84 -1.56 6.71
CA ILE A 47 -6.22 -1.99 6.97
C ILE A 47 -6.45 -2.19 8.48
N ARG A 48 -5.48 -2.76 9.20
CA ARG A 48 -5.54 -2.91 10.65
C ARG A 48 -5.60 -1.56 11.37
N GLN A 49 -4.79 -0.59 10.96
CA GLN A 49 -4.81 0.75 11.52
C GLN A 49 -6.12 1.46 11.22
N GLU A 50 -6.65 1.32 9.99
CA GLU A 50 -7.98 1.82 9.64
C GLU A 50 -9.07 1.23 10.53
N TRP A 51 -9.02 -0.08 10.80
CA TRP A 51 -9.94 -0.76 11.72
C TRP A 51 -9.89 -0.19 13.14
N ILE A 52 -8.68 0.02 13.67
CA ILE A 52 -8.48 0.62 15.00
C ILE A 52 -8.98 2.07 15.04
N ASN A 53 -8.75 2.84 13.98
CA ASN A 53 -9.21 4.23 13.87
C ASN A 53 -10.74 4.36 13.84
N LEU A 54 -11.46 3.29 13.51
CA LEU A 54 -12.92 3.22 13.64
C LEU A 54 -13.38 2.91 15.08
N GLY A 55 -12.47 2.76 16.03
CA GLY A 55 -12.74 2.50 17.45
C GLY A 55 -12.78 1.02 17.82
N ASN A 56 -12.38 0.12 16.92
CA ASN A 56 -12.38 -1.31 17.20
C ASN A 56 -11.08 -1.74 17.91
N LEU A 57 -11.15 -2.88 18.62
CA LEU A 57 -9.99 -3.44 19.31
C LEU A 57 -9.00 -4.09 18.32
N PRO A 58 -7.69 -3.85 18.45
CA PRO A 58 -6.66 -4.48 17.62
C PRO A 58 -6.67 -6.01 17.66
N GLU A 59 -7.07 -6.61 18.78
CA GLU A 59 -7.07 -8.06 19.05
C GLU A 59 -8.20 -8.78 18.30
N ASP A 60 -9.26 -8.05 17.96
CA ASP A 60 -10.40 -8.58 17.21
C ASP A 60 -10.18 -8.54 15.68
N PHE A 61 -9.09 -7.90 15.24
CA PHE A 61 -8.64 -7.96 13.85
C PHE A 61 -7.99 -9.32 13.57
N ARG A 62 -8.80 -10.38 13.53
CA ARG A 62 -8.34 -11.76 13.31
C ARG A 62 -8.15 -12.04 11.82
N GLU A 63 -7.07 -12.74 11.50
CA GLU A 63 -6.96 -13.47 10.23
C GLU A 63 -8.07 -14.52 10.20
N LYS A 64 -8.91 -14.47 9.16
CA LYS A 64 -9.94 -15.50 8.91
C LYS A 64 -9.31 -16.77 8.34
#